data_AF-A0A971HFP7-F1
#
_entry.id   AF-A0A971HFP7-F1
#
_cell.length_a   1.000
_cell.length_b   1.000
_cell.length_c   1.000
_cell.angle_alpha   90.00
_cell.angle_beta   90.00
_cell.angle_gamma   90.00
#
_symmetry.space_group_name_H-M   'P 1'
#
loop_
_entity.id
_entity.type
_entity.pdbx_description
1 polymer ?
#
loop_
_entity_poly.entity_id
_entity_poly.type
_entity_poly.pdbx_seq_one_letter_code
_entity_poly.pdbx_strand_id
1 'polypeptide(L)'
;MIIISLIYIIIGYFMNRNSFNGYSSIFKHSGRFLSDFIDRFGFGLALINMGIMGLISILYVILAKGVFNGPVVAGIITVIAFSPFGKNPLNSIPIFIGVYMAASIKVFDVSSTSMVIAALFGTTLAPIAGAYGTIAGILAGFLHVSIVSNILKVHGGLSLYNNGFSGGVVAAIMAPLLNTFSKSKREED
;
A
#
# COMPACT_ATOMS: atom_id res chain seq x y z
N MET A 1 -5.18 9.23 -15.14
CA MET A 1 -5.18 8.26 -14.02
C MET A 1 -6.59 7.80 -13.64
N ILE A 2 -7.55 8.72 -13.45
CA ILE A 2 -8.96 8.37 -13.21
C ILE A 2 -9.50 7.49 -14.35
N ILE A 3 -9.32 7.91 -15.61
CA ILE A 3 -9.76 7.14 -16.79
C ILE A 3 -9.20 5.71 -16.78
N ILE A 4 -7.90 5.56 -16.53
CA ILE A 4 -7.26 4.22 -16.45
C ILE A 4 -7.89 3.37 -15.34
N SER A 5 -8.14 3.97 -14.17
CA SER A 5 -8.74 3.27 -13.04
C SER A 5 -10.18 2.83 -13.36
N LEU A 6 -10.96 3.68 -14.03
CA LEU A 6 -12.31 3.36 -14.47
C LEU A 6 -12.31 2.28 -15.55
N ILE A 7 -11.37 2.32 -16.50
CA ILE A 7 -11.21 1.28 -17.52
C ILE A 7 -10.98 -0.09 -16.86
N TYR A 8 -10.10 -0.17 -15.85
CA TYR A 8 -9.87 -1.43 -15.13
C TYR A 8 -11.12 -1.94 -14.41
N ILE A 9 -11.90 -1.05 -13.78
CA ILE A 9 -13.17 -1.43 -13.13
C ILE A 9 -14.18 -1.93 -14.16
N ILE A 10 -14.34 -1.22 -15.27
CA ILE A 10 -15.31 -1.56 -16.32
C ILE A 10 -14.95 -2.91 -16.95
N ILE A 11 -13.70 -3.09 -17.37
CA ILE A 11 -13.24 -4.36 -17.94
C ILE A 11 -13.41 -5.50 -16.93
N GLY A 12 -12.97 -5.29 -15.68
CA GLY A 12 -13.10 -6.29 -14.63
C GLY A 12 -14.56 -6.66 -14.33
N TYR A 13 -15.48 -5.70 -14.39
CA TYR A 13 -16.92 -5.93 -14.23
C TYR A 13 -17.50 -6.81 -15.33
N PHE A 14 -17.17 -6.53 -16.60
CA PHE A 14 -17.60 -7.37 -17.72
C PHE A 14 -17.02 -8.78 -17.63
N MET A 15 -15.75 -8.90 -17.24
CA MET A 15 -15.09 -10.20 -17.05
C MET A 15 -15.66 -10.99 -15.86
N ASN A 16 -16.20 -10.30 -14.85
CA ASN A 16 -16.89 -10.92 -13.72
C ASN A 16 -18.40 -11.07 -13.97
N ARG A 17 -18.81 -11.32 -15.22
CA ARG A 17 -20.22 -11.56 -15.61
C ARG A 17 -21.17 -10.44 -15.18
N ASN A 18 -20.74 -9.18 -15.32
CA ASN A 18 -21.51 -7.99 -14.91
C ASN A 18 -21.86 -7.99 -13.42
N SER A 19 -20.91 -8.35 -12.57
CA SER A 19 -21.13 -8.46 -11.14
C SER A 19 -19.92 -8.02 -10.32
N PHE A 20 -20.15 -7.58 -9.09
CA PHE A 20 -19.13 -7.40 -8.05
C PHE A 20 -19.13 -8.54 -7.02
N ASN A 21 -19.87 -9.62 -7.30
CA ASN A 21 -19.96 -10.78 -6.43
C ASN A 21 -18.58 -11.36 -6.18
N GLY A 22 -18.27 -11.63 -4.91
CA GLY A 22 -16.97 -12.16 -4.49
C GLY A 22 -15.91 -11.09 -4.20
N TYR A 23 -16.13 -9.81 -4.53
CA TYR A 23 -15.16 -8.74 -4.23
C TYR A 23 -14.88 -8.61 -2.72
N SER A 24 -15.88 -8.84 -1.87
CA SER A 24 -15.71 -8.84 -0.41
C SER A 24 -14.74 -9.91 0.10
N SER A 25 -14.49 -10.97 -0.66
CA SER A 25 -13.55 -12.02 -0.32
C SER A 25 -12.10 -11.55 -0.38
N ILE A 26 -11.79 -10.57 -1.24
CA ILE A 26 -10.45 -9.96 -1.35
C ILE A 26 -10.04 -9.29 -0.03
N PHE A 27 -11.00 -8.67 0.66
CA PHE A 27 -10.76 -8.00 1.94
C PHE A 27 -10.37 -8.95 3.08
N LYS A 28 -10.78 -10.22 3.00
CA LYS A 28 -10.48 -11.22 4.03
C LYS A 28 -9.07 -11.81 3.88
N HIS A 29 -8.36 -11.51 2.81
CA HIS A 29 -7.00 -11.99 2.60
C HIS A 29 -5.98 -10.99 3.14
N SER A 30 -5.03 -11.52 3.93
CA SER A 30 -3.95 -10.76 4.55
C SER A 30 -2.94 -10.20 3.54
N GLY A 31 -2.89 -10.76 2.33
CA GLY A 31 -1.86 -10.42 1.33
C GLY A 31 -0.47 -10.96 1.69
N ARG A 32 -0.37 -11.84 2.68
CA ARG A 32 0.88 -12.50 3.10
C ARG A 32 1.17 -13.65 2.11
N PHE A 33 2.43 -13.78 1.68
CA PHE A 33 2.90 -14.52 0.49
C PHE A 33 2.60 -13.79 -0.82
N LEU A 34 3.24 -14.18 -1.93
CA LEU A 34 2.92 -13.74 -3.30
C LEU A 34 1.49 -14.18 -3.63
N SER A 35 0.51 -13.61 -2.94
CA SER A 35 -0.89 -13.96 -3.03
C SER A 35 -1.36 -13.42 -4.37
N ASP A 36 -1.36 -14.30 -5.35
CA ASP A 36 -1.86 -13.97 -6.67
C ASP A 36 -3.38 -13.87 -6.60
N PHE A 37 -3.90 -12.64 -6.54
CA PHE A 37 -5.35 -12.42 -6.57
C PHE A 37 -5.97 -12.87 -7.89
N ILE A 38 -5.20 -12.95 -8.97
CA ILE A 38 -5.68 -13.46 -10.26
C ILE A 38 -5.97 -14.96 -10.13
N ASP A 39 -5.04 -15.71 -9.54
CA ASP A 39 -5.20 -17.16 -9.31
C ASP A 39 -6.34 -17.45 -8.32
N ARG A 40 -6.43 -16.68 -7.23
CA ARG A 40 -7.40 -16.95 -6.14
C ARG A 40 -8.81 -16.44 -6.37
N PHE A 41 -8.95 -15.25 -6.94
CA PHE A 41 -10.25 -14.55 -7.07
C PHE A 41 -10.67 -14.38 -8.54
N GLY A 42 -9.82 -14.78 -9.47
CA GLY A 42 -10.05 -14.59 -10.89
C GLY A 42 -9.62 -13.20 -11.37
N PHE A 43 -9.33 -13.15 -12.67
CA PHE A 43 -8.81 -11.96 -13.32
C PHE A 43 -9.76 -10.74 -13.21
N GLY A 44 -11.08 -10.95 -13.32
CA GLY A 44 -12.06 -9.86 -13.25
C GLY A 44 -12.06 -9.12 -11.91
N LEU A 45 -12.06 -9.85 -10.80
CA LEU A 45 -12.00 -9.25 -9.45
C LEU A 45 -10.65 -8.58 -9.17
N ALA A 46 -9.55 -9.15 -9.69
CA ALA A 46 -8.24 -8.52 -9.61
C ALA A 46 -8.20 -7.16 -10.34
N LEU A 47 -8.75 -7.06 -11.56
CA LEU A 47 -8.84 -5.80 -12.30
C LEU A 47 -9.70 -4.76 -11.59
N ILE A 48 -10.85 -5.17 -11.05
CA ILE A 48 -11.70 -4.28 -10.24
C ILE A 48 -10.90 -3.72 -9.05
N ASN A 49 -10.16 -4.58 -8.34
CA ASN A 49 -9.32 -4.16 -7.23
C ASN A 49 -8.23 -3.17 -7.66
N MET A 50 -7.56 -3.42 -8.80
CA MET A 50 -6.55 -2.51 -9.36
C MET A 50 -7.11 -1.12 -9.61
N GLY A 51 -8.30 -1.03 -10.20
CA GLY A 51 -8.95 0.25 -10.46
C GLY A 51 -9.39 0.98 -9.18
N ILE A 52 -9.98 0.27 -8.21
CA ILE A 52 -10.37 0.84 -6.92
C ILE A 52 -9.14 1.37 -6.17
N MET A 53 -8.05 0.60 -6.14
CA MET A 53 -6.78 1.02 -5.52
C MET A 53 -6.19 2.25 -6.21
N GLY A 54 -6.34 2.37 -7.54
CA GLY A 54 -5.99 3.57 -8.29
C GLY A 54 -6.80 4.79 -7.84
N LEU A 55 -8.13 4.65 -7.70
CA LEU A 55 -8.99 5.73 -7.22
C LEU A 55 -8.67 6.16 -5.79
N ILE A 56 -8.41 5.21 -4.89
CA ILE A 56 -7.99 5.50 -3.51
C ILE A 56 -6.66 6.26 -3.49
N SER A 57 -5.71 5.85 -4.34
CA SER A 57 -4.41 6.54 -4.46
C SER A 57 -4.57 7.97 -4.94
N ILE A 58 -5.42 8.21 -5.95
CA ILE A 58 -5.74 9.55 -6.45
C ILE A 58 -6.42 10.38 -5.35
N LEU A 59 -7.38 9.80 -4.64
CA LEU A 59 -8.06 10.46 -3.53
C LEU A 59 -7.08 10.87 -2.44
N TYR A 60 -6.13 10.01 -2.08
CA TYR A 60 -5.09 10.33 -1.11
C TYR A 60 -4.27 11.57 -1.55
N VAL A 61 -3.83 11.62 -2.81
CA VAL A 61 -3.07 12.77 -3.33
C VAL A 61 -3.89 14.06 -3.22
N ILE A 62 -5.18 14.02 -3.54
CA ILE A 62 -6.09 15.17 -3.44
C ILE A 62 -6.25 15.60 -1.98
N LEU A 63 -6.48 14.67 -1.05
CA LEU A 63 -6.65 14.96 0.37
C LEU A 63 -5.37 15.53 1.00
N ALA A 64 -4.20 15.04 0.57
CA ALA A 64 -2.90 15.57 0.96
C ALA A 64 -2.59 16.95 0.31
N LYS A 65 -3.45 17.44 -0.60
CA LYS A 65 -3.22 18.63 -1.44
C LYS A 65 -1.91 18.54 -2.26
N GLY A 66 -1.52 17.33 -2.64
CA GLY A 66 -0.30 17.07 -3.39
C GLY A 66 -0.38 17.46 -4.85
N VAL A 67 0.76 17.80 -5.44
CA VAL A 67 0.87 18.13 -6.87
C VAL A 67 0.97 16.84 -7.70
N PHE A 68 0.16 16.74 -8.75
CA PHE A 68 0.25 15.65 -9.72
C PHE A 68 1.40 15.91 -10.70
N ASN A 69 2.56 15.31 -10.43
CA ASN A 69 3.74 15.33 -11.30
C ASN A 69 4.15 13.91 -11.72
N GLY A 70 5.19 13.79 -12.56
CA GLY A 70 5.66 12.50 -13.09
C GLY A 70 5.90 11.44 -12.02
N PRO A 71 6.68 11.73 -10.96
CA PRO A 71 6.89 10.80 -9.86
C PRO A 71 5.62 10.35 -9.12
N VAL A 72 4.67 11.26 -8.87
CA VAL A 72 3.37 10.92 -8.24
C VAL A 72 2.54 10.03 -9.16
N VAL A 73 2.50 10.33 -10.46
CA VAL A 73 1.83 9.50 -11.46
C VAL A 73 2.44 8.10 -11.53
N ALA A 74 3.77 7.99 -11.53
CA ALA A 74 4.46 6.71 -11.48
C ALA A 74 4.14 5.94 -10.19
N GLY A 75 4.03 6.63 -9.06
CA GLY A 75 3.59 6.07 -7.78
C GLY A 75 2.17 5.47 -7.89
N ILE A 76 1.21 6.21 -8.42
CA ILE A 76 -0.18 5.72 -8.59
C ILE A 76 -0.21 4.49 -9.50
N ILE A 77 0.48 4.53 -10.65
CA ILE A 77 0.55 3.39 -11.58
C ILE A 77 1.19 2.17 -10.89
N THR A 78 2.20 2.38 -10.05
CA THR A 78 2.82 1.31 -9.27
C THR A 78 1.82 0.70 -8.30
N VAL A 79 1.03 1.50 -7.59
CA VAL A 79 -0.01 0.96 -6.70
C VAL A 79 -1.02 0.13 -7.49
N ILE A 80 -1.50 0.63 -8.63
CA ILE A 80 -2.42 -0.10 -9.52
C ILE A 80 -1.79 -1.43 -9.97
N ALA A 81 -0.59 -1.38 -10.55
CA ALA A 81 0.09 -2.54 -11.11
C ALA A 81 0.39 -3.62 -10.06
N PHE A 82 0.75 -3.22 -8.84
CA PHE A 82 1.05 -4.16 -7.76
C PHE A 82 -0.14 -4.48 -6.84
N SER A 83 -1.35 -4.04 -7.20
CA SER A 83 -2.56 -4.36 -6.42
C SER A 83 -2.93 -5.85 -6.42
N PRO A 84 -2.78 -6.62 -7.53
CA PRO A 84 -3.08 -8.05 -7.53
C PRO A 84 -2.17 -8.88 -6.62
N PHE A 85 -1.02 -8.34 -6.22
CA PHE A 85 -0.05 -8.98 -5.34
C PHE A 85 -0.32 -8.66 -3.87
N GLY A 86 -1.55 -8.90 -3.42
CA GLY A 86 -1.89 -8.83 -2.00
C GLY A 86 -2.25 -7.44 -1.45
N LYS A 87 -2.48 -6.42 -2.29
CA LYS A 87 -2.96 -5.11 -1.80
C LYS A 87 -4.47 -4.98 -2.00
N ASN A 88 -5.15 -4.54 -0.98
CA ASN A 88 -6.56 -4.19 -1.03
C ASN A 88 -6.80 -2.90 -0.23
N PRO A 89 -7.99 -2.29 -0.36
CA PRO A 89 -8.33 -1.10 0.40
C PRO A 89 -8.10 -1.22 1.92
N LEU A 90 -8.50 -2.33 2.53
CA LEU A 90 -8.42 -2.51 3.99
C LEU A 90 -6.99 -2.57 4.52
N ASN A 91 -6.06 -3.14 3.75
CA ASN A 91 -4.67 -3.26 4.19
C ASN A 91 -3.79 -2.09 3.74
N SER A 92 -4.21 -1.32 2.74
CA SER A 92 -3.43 -0.18 2.21
C SER A 92 -3.79 1.15 2.86
N ILE A 93 -5.07 1.38 3.21
CA ILE A 93 -5.52 2.60 3.91
C ILE A 93 -4.77 2.83 5.24
N PRO A 94 -4.54 1.81 6.10
CA PRO A 94 -3.75 1.97 7.31
C PRO A 94 -2.35 2.52 7.05
N ILE A 95 -1.72 2.13 5.94
CA ILE A 95 -0.40 2.65 5.56
C ILE A 95 -0.47 4.14 5.23
N PHE A 96 -1.46 4.55 4.43
CA PHE A 96 -1.68 5.97 4.10
C PHE A 96 -1.89 6.81 5.35
N ILE A 97 -2.70 6.31 6.31
CA ILE A 97 -2.92 6.97 7.60
C ILE A 97 -1.61 7.11 8.37
N GLY A 98 -0.83 6.02 8.47
CA GLY A 98 0.47 6.03 9.16
C GLY A 98 1.47 7.03 8.58
N VAL A 99 1.55 7.11 7.25
CA VAL A 99 2.42 8.07 6.56
C VAL A 99 1.95 9.50 6.80
N TYR A 100 0.65 9.76 6.68
CA TYR A 100 0.07 11.08 6.96
C TYR A 100 0.36 11.53 8.40
N MET A 101 0.10 10.66 9.39
CA MET A 101 0.37 10.93 10.80
C MET A 101 1.86 11.24 11.05
N ALA A 102 2.77 10.44 10.48
CA ALA A 102 4.20 10.67 10.63
C ALA A 102 4.65 11.99 10.00
N ALA A 103 4.13 12.32 8.81
CA ALA A 103 4.45 13.58 8.16
C ALA A 103 3.98 14.78 9.00
N SER A 104 2.76 14.72 9.55
CA SER A 104 2.23 15.78 10.43
C SER A 104 3.03 15.93 11.72
N ILE A 105 3.34 14.83 12.43
CA ILE A 105 4.05 14.88 13.72
C ILE A 105 5.49 15.37 13.55
N LYS A 106 6.15 14.99 12.45
CA LYS A 106 7.53 15.38 12.18
C LYS A 106 7.64 16.73 11.47
N VAL A 107 6.52 17.45 11.34
CA VAL A 107 6.44 18.78 10.71
C VAL A 107 7.00 18.76 9.28
N PHE A 108 6.82 17.65 8.57
CA PHE A 108 7.04 17.59 7.13
C PHE A 108 5.82 18.17 6.41
N ASP A 109 6.06 18.81 5.27
CA ASP A 109 4.97 19.22 4.39
C ASP A 109 4.32 17.98 3.76
N VAL A 110 3.11 17.67 4.23
CA VAL A 110 2.30 16.54 3.78
C VAL A 110 1.94 16.66 2.29
N SER A 111 1.86 17.89 1.77
CA SER A 111 1.59 18.15 0.35
C SER A 111 2.82 18.00 -0.54
N SER A 112 4.01 17.88 0.06
CA SER A 112 5.25 17.71 -0.68
C SER A 112 5.24 16.42 -1.49
N THR A 113 5.83 16.48 -2.69
CA THR A 113 5.98 15.32 -3.57
C THR A 113 6.67 14.14 -2.88
N SER A 114 7.65 14.43 -2.01
CA SER A 114 8.39 13.41 -1.26
C SER A 114 7.49 12.60 -0.32
N MET A 115 6.58 13.24 0.40
CA MET A 115 5.67 12.59 1.35
C MET A 115 4.53 11.86 0.63
N VAL A 116 4.03 12.44 -0.47
CA VAL A 116 3.01 11.79 -1.30
C VAL A 116 3.57 10.49 -1.91
N ILE A 117 4.77 10.53 -2.46
CA ILE A 117 5.46 9.33 -2.99
C ILE A 117 5.74 8.34 -1.87
N ALA A 118 6.17 8.80 -0.68
CA ALA A 118 6.35 7.93 0.47
C ALA A 118 5.07 7.17 0.84
N ALA A 119 3.92 7.82 0.73
CA ALA A 119 2.63 7.20 0.97
C ALA A 119 2.28 6.15 -0.09
N LEU A 120 2.37 6.54 -1.38
CA LEU A 120 2.04 5.67 -2.51
C LEU A 120 2.91 4.41 -2.54
N PHE A 121 4.24 4.56 -2.49
CA PHE A 121 5.15 3.41 -2.47
C PHE A 121 5.21 2.72 -1.12
N GLY A 122 4.85 3.41 -0.03
CA GLY A 122 4.70 2.81 1.30
C GLY A 122 3.68 1.68 1.33
N THR A 123 2.66 1.70 0.45
CA THR A 123 1.66 0.61 0.32
C THR A 123 2.28 -0.77 0.04
N THR A 124 3.57 -0.85 -0.32
CA THR A 124 4.34 -2.10 -0.31
C THR A 124 4.29 -2.83 1.05
N LEU A 125 4.08 -2.09 2.14
CA LEU A 125 3.91 -2.60 3.50
C LEU A 125 2.47 -3.04 3.83
N ALA A 126 1.53 -2.94 2.89
CA ALA A 126 0.14 -3.36 3.10
C ALA A 126 -0.01 -4.81 3.64
N PRO A 127 0.82 -5.80 3.25
CA PRO A 127 0.78 -7.14 3.86
C PRO A 127 1.02 -7.16 5.37
N ILE A 128 1.73 -6.18 5.95
CA ILE A 128 1.89 -6.05 7.40
C ILE A 128 0.53 -5.73 8.05
N ALA A 129 -0.21 -4.77 7.48
CA ALA A 129 -1.54 -4.41 7.94
C ALA A 129 -2.52 -5.58 7.79
N GLY A 130 -2.45 -6.31 6.68
CA GLY A 130 -3.33 -7.44 6.43
C GLY A 130 -3.03 -8.66 7.32
N ALA A 131 -1.78 -8.89 7.70
CA ALA A 131 -1.38 -10.02 8.54
C ALA A 131 -1.50 -9.75 10.05
N TYR A 132 -1.23 -8.52 10.48
CA TYR A 132 -1.12 -8.16 11.90
C TYR A 132 -2.12 -7.08 12.33
N GLY A 133 -3.01 -6.65 11.44
CA GLY A 133 -4.09 -5.72 11.71
C GLY A 133 -3.76 -4.25 11.41
N THR A 134 -4.80 -3.42 11.47
CA THR A 134 -4.78 -1.99 11.13
C THR A 134 -3.69 -1.21 11.90
N ILE A 135 -3.54 -1.46 13.20
CA ILE A 135 -2.56 -0.76 14.04
C ILE A 135 -1.13 -1.02 13.55
N ALA A 136 -0.80 -2.28 13.24
CA ALA A 136 0.49 -2.64 12.69
C ALA A 136 0.73 -1.95 11.33
N GLY A 137 -0.31 -1.81 10.51
CA GLY A 137 -0.26 -1.05 9.26
C GLY A 137 0.05 0.44 9.46
N ILE A 138 -0.63 1.10 10.40
CA ILE A 138 -0.38 2.50 10.73
C ILE A 138 1.07 2.68 11.22
N LEU A 139 1.54 1.79 12.11
CA LEU A 139 2.93 1.80 12.57
C LEU A 139 3.92 1.58 11.42
N ALA A 140 3.60 0.70 10.47
CA ALA A 140 4.44 0.46 9.30
C ALA A 140 4.55 1.70 8.41
N GLY A 141 3.44 2.38 8.12
CA GLY A 141 3.45 3.65 7.40
C GLY A 141 4.24 4.73 8.14
N PHE A 142 4.10 4.79 9.47
CA PHE A 142 4.82 5.76 10.29
C PHE A 142 6.34 5.53 10.28
N LEU A 143 6.76 4.27 10.44
CA LEU A 143 8.17 3.88 10.38
C LEU A 143 8.74 4.08 8.98
N HIS A 144 7.96 3.85 7.93
CA HIS A 144 8.38 4.11 6.54
C HIS A 144 8.82 5.56 6.33
N VAL A 145 8.06 6.55 6.81
CA VAL A 145 8.48 7.96 6.75
C VAL A 145 9.77 8.20 7.53
N SER A 146 9.95 7.53 8.66
CA SER A 146 11.15 7.64 9.47
C SER A 146 12.40 7.15 8.74
N ILE A 147 12.28 6.01 8.05
CA ILE A 147 13.38 5.41 7.31
C ILE A 147 13.65 6.17 6.01
N VAL A 148 12.63 6.42 5.19
CA VAL A 148 12.81 7.01 3.85
C VAL A 148 13.44 8.39 3.85
N SER A 149 13.22 9.18 4.91
CA SER A 149 13.81 10.51 5.08
C SER A 149 15.29 10.48 5.48
N ASN A 150 15.83 9.33 5.91
CA ASN A 150 17.20 9.23 6.45
C ASN A 150 18.07 8.22 5.71
N ILE A 151 17.47 7.18 5.10
CA ILE A 151 18.22 6.04 4.56
C ILE A 151 19.09 6.42 3.36
N LEU A 152 18.75 7.49 2.63
CA LEU A 152 19.55 7.99 1.50
C LEU A 152 21.00 8.30 1.91
N LYS A 153 21.18 8.84 3.13
CA LYS A 153 22.51 9.12 3.70
C LYS A 153 23.24 7.82 4.06
N VAL A 154 22.50 6.83 4.55
CA VAL A 154 23.05 5.54 5.01
C VAL A 154 23.62 4.74 3.84
N HIS A 155 22.91 4.69 2.71
CA HIS A 155 23.38 3.96 1.52
C HIS A 155 24.16 4.85 0.54
N GLY A 156 24.50 6.10 0.90
CA GLY A 156 25.32 7.00 0.08
C GLY A 156 24.81 7.24 -1.35
N GLY A 157 23.49 7.18 -1.58
CA GLY A 157 22.91 7.33 -2.92
C GLY A 157 23.02 6.09 -3.84
N LEU A 158 23.55 4.96 -3.37
CA LEU A 158 23.66 3.73 -4.18
C LEU A 158 22.30 3.13 -4.60
N SER A 159 21.25 3.36 -3.82
CA SER A 159 19.88 2.97 -4.17
C SER A 159 19.10 4.17 -4.73
N LEU A 160 18.82 4.13 -6.02
CA LEU A 160 17.93 5.11 -6.67
C LEU A 160 16.46 4.90 -6.27
N TYR A 161 16.09 3.65 -5.93
CA TYR A 161 14.74 3.32 -5.47
C TYR A 161 14.63 3.40 -3.94
N ASN A 162 14.83 4.61 -3.42
CA ASN A 162 14.85 4.90 -1.99
C ASN A 162 13.60 4.39 -1.24
N ASN A 163 12.42 4.58 -1.83
CA ASN A 163 11.15 4.16 -1.23
C ASN A 163 11.01 2.65 -1.10
N GLY A 164 11.33 1.89 -2.15
CA GLY A 164 11.27 0.42 -2.07
C GLY A 164 12.28 -0.14 -1.08
N PHE A 165 13.50 0.40 -1.08
CA PHE A 165 14.53 0.01 -0.13
C PHE A 165 14.08 0.26 1.32
N SER A 166 13.55 1.46 1.58
CA SER A 166 13.00 1.82 2.90
C SER A 166 11.87 0.88 3.34
N GLY A 167 10.94 0.57 2.44
CA GLY A 167 9.86 -0.38 2.71
C GLY A 167 10.40 -1.77 3.03
N GLY A 168 11.42 -2.24 2.31
CA GLY A 168 12.11 -3.50 2.59
C GLY A 168 12.73 -3.53 3.99
N VAL A 169 13.43 -2.45 4.39
CA VAL A 169 14.00 -2.32 5.74
C VAL A 169 12.91 -2.34 6.81
N VAL A 170 11.83 -1.59 6.63
CA VAL A 170 10.71 -1.58 7.59
C VAL A 170 10.07 -2.96 7.70
N ALA A 171 9.83 -3.64 6.57
CA ALA A 171 9.29 -4.99 6.57
C ALA A 171 10.21 -6.00 7.27
N ALA A 172 11.53 -5.93 7.02
CA ALA A 172 12.53 -6.80 7.62
C ALA A 172 12.61 -6.65 9.15
N ILE A 173 12.34 -5.46 9.69
CA ILE A 173 12.29 -5.20 11.13
C ILE A 173 10.94 -5.63 11.71
N MET A 174 9.84 -5.18 11.11
CA MET A 174 8.51 -5.36 11.70
C MET A 174 7.98 -6.79 11.59
N ALA A 175 8.20 -7.47 10.46
CA ALA A 175 7.66 -8.80 10.23
C ALA A 175 8.10 -9.82 11.29
N PRO A 176 9.40 -9.97 11.66
CA PRO A 176 9.80 -10.90 12.70
C PRO A 176 9.29 -10.49 14.09
N LEU A 177 9.36 -9.20 14.44
CA LEU A 177 8.89 -8.72 15.75
C LEU A 177 7.40 -9.02 15.96
N LEU A 178 6.56 -8.65 15.00
CA LEU A 178 5.12 -8.89 15.07
C LEU A 178 4.79 -10.38 15.05
N ASN A 179 5.56 -11.19 14.32
CA ASN A 179 5.38 -12.64 14.30
C ASN A 179 5.67 -13.26 15.67
N THR A 180 6.69 -12.79 16.40
CA THR A 180 7.00 -13.25 17.76
C THR A 180 5.88 -12.90 18.74
N PHE A 181 5.42 -11.65 18.76
CA PHE A 181 4.32 -11.25 19.65
C PHE A 181 3.00 -11.94 19.32
N SER A 182 2.71 -12.14 18.03
CA SER A 182 1.50 -12.87 17.61
C SER A 182 1.54 -14.35 17.94
N LYS A 183 2.73 -14.98 18.01
CA LYS A 183 2.87 -16.37 18.46
C LYS A 183 2.68 -16.49 19.96
N SER A 184 3.34 -15.61 20.74
CA SER A 184 3.18 -15.55 22.21
C SER A 184 1.71 -15.48 22.61
N LYS A 185 0.94 -14.61 21.95
CA LYS A 185 -0.49 -14.46 22.24
C LYS A 185 -1.35 -15.70 21.93
N ARG A 186 -0.90 -16.56 21.00
CA ARG A 186 -1.61 -17.82 20.68
C ARG A 186 -1.23 -18.97 21.61
N GLU A 187 -0.15 -18.85 22.37
CA GLU A 187 0.30 -19.84 23.34
C GLU A 187 -0.27 -19.55 24.75
N GLU A 188 -0.80 -18.35 24.97
CA GLU A 188 -1.44 -17.91 26.23
C GLU A 188 -2.97 -18.11 26.25
N ASP A 189 -3.60 -18.37 25.09
CA ASP A 189 -5.05 -18.67 24.92
C ASP A 189 -5.29 -20.19 24.84
#